data_AF-A0A839HQZ7-F1
#
_entry.id   AF-A0A839HQZ7-F1
#
_cell.length_a   1.000
_cell.length_b   1.000
_cell.length_c   1.000
_cell.angle_alpha   90.00
_cell.angle_beta   90.00
_cell.angle_gamma   90.00
#
_symmetry.space_group_name_H-M   'P 1'
#
loop_
_entity.id
_entity.type
_entity.pdbx_description
1 polymer ?
#
loop_
_entity_poly.entity_id
_entity_poly.type
_entity_poly.pdbx_seq_one_letter_code
_entity_poly.pdbx_strand_id
1 'polypeptide(L)'
;MDAPDPGRPALLDALAEALRARGLRLSTAESCTGGLIAAACTEQPGSSDWFDRGVVSYSNAAKTELLGVPADLIEAEGAVSEPVARAMAEGVLQRSAADLALAVTGIAGPGGARPGKPVGTVWLAWAWRVAGTPCSAALRLQLPGDRRAVREATRQEALVRALDWAHAQPRPSGEGGGTAPAHATAVVPRPEAPVALLAGRFTAVEQAVWAEALQAELATLDPPWRLVSDPAQGPAEAIRLAFVANPPPGVLAGLPALAAVQSLWAGVDRLLADPSLPAGLPLARMVDPAMSAAMAETALWAVLALQRGFFDYAAQQRAAQWRPLPQRRADETTVLLLGLGQMGRAVACALAPLGHRLLGWRRSAEAPRPAGLPPGLRLQPGEAGLRAALAEADLVLNLLPLTPATQGFFDAARLAQMRPGAALIHLARGAQLVEPDLLAALDTGRLRHAVLDVFATEPLPGDHPFWRHPRVTVLPHVAALTDPRSAARIAAANAQALAEGRPLAHRVDRDRGY
;
A
#
# COMPACT_ATOMS: atom_id res chain seq x y z
N MET A 1 17.48 -12.33 -27.94
CA MET A 1 17.01 -13.27 -26.90
C MET A 1 16.88 -12.44 -25.65
N ASP A 2 15.68 -11.90 -25.40
CA ASP A 2 15.43 -11.07 -24.23
C ASP A 2 15.42 -11.97 -23.00
N ALA A 3 16.14 -11.56 -21.96
CA ALA A 3 16.15 -12.26 -20.67
C ALA A 3 14.72 -12.29 -20.08
N PRO A 4 14.32 -13.38 -19.41
CA PRO A 4 13.01 -13.45 -18.78
C PRO A 4 12.90 -12.40 -17.67
N ASP A 5 11.83 -11.60 -17.73
CA ASP A 5 11.40 -10.71 -16.65
C ASP A 5 11.16 -11.53 -15.36
N PRO A 6 11.90 -11.27 -14.26
CA PRO A 6 11.85 -12.08 -13.05
C PRO A 6 10.49 -12.04 -12.32
N GLY A 7 9.56 -11.15 -12.70
CA GLY A 7 8.20 -11.12 -12.13
C GLY A 7 7.18 -12.05 -12.83
N ARG A 8 7.48 -12.52 -14.05
CA ARG A 8 6.52 -13.23 -14.92
C ARG A 8 6.35 -14.73 -14.60
N PRO A 9 7.42 -15.49 -14.29
CA PRO A 9 7.29 -16.90 -13.89
C PRO A 9 6.57 -17.05 -12.54
N ALA A 10 6.88 -16.17 -11.57
CA ALA A 10 6.35 -16.24 -10.21
C ALA A 10 4.81 -16.12 -10.14
N LEU A 11 4.18 -15.31 -10.99
CA LEU A 11 2.73 -15.12 -10.96
C LEU A 11 1.96 -16.35 -11.50
N LEU A 12 2.40 -16.92 -12.62
CA LEU A 12 1.79 -18.13 -13.18
C LEU A 12 2.03 -19.34 -12.29
N ASP A 13 3.22 -19.47 -11.72
CA ASP A 13 3.54 -20.52 -10.75
C ASP A 13 2.63 -20.43 -9.52
N ALA A 14 2.44 -19.23 -8.97
CA ALA A 14 1.52 -19.02 -7.86
C ALA A 14 0.05 -19.33 -8.23
N LEU A 15 -0.40 -18.94 -9.43
CA LEU A 15 -1.76 -19.24 -9.91
C LEU A 15 -1.98 -20.75 -10.06
N ALA A 16 -1.04 -21.43 -10.70
CA ALA A 16 -1.10 -22.87 -10.88
C ALA A 16 -1.10 -23.61 -9.53
N GLU A 17 -0.24 -23.20 -8.59
CA GLU A 17 -0.22 -23.77 -7.24
C GLU A 17 -1.55 -23.54 -6.52
N ALA A 18 -2.08 -22.32 -6.56
CA ALA A 18 -3.32 -21.95 -5.88
C ALA A 18 -4.52 -22.75 -6.40
N LEU A 19 -4.63 -22.91 -7.72
CA LEU A 19 -5.70 -23.67 -8.37
C LEU A 19 -5.54 -25.18 -8.12
N ARG A 20 -4.35 -25.74 -8.28
CA ARG A 20 -4.07 -27.18 -8.01
C ARG A 20 -4.35 -27.54 -6.56
N ALA A 21 -3.89 -26.72 -5.61
CA ALA A 21 -4.12 -26.94 -4.18
C ALA A 21 -5.61 -26.96 -3.79
N ARG A 22 -6.50 -26.52 -4.68
CA ARG A 22 -7.94 -26.44 -4.48
C ARG A 22 -8.74 -27.30 -5.46
N GLY A 23 -8.08 -28.00 -6.37
CA GLY A 23 -8.73 -28.77 -7.43
C GLY A 23 -9.56 -27.91 -8.40
N LEU A 24 -9.19 -26.64 -8.56
CA LEU A 24 -9.95 -25.68 -9.38
C LEU A 24 -9.41 -25.60 -10.80
N ARG A 25 -10.31 -25.40 -11.77
CA ARG A 25 -10.02 -25.27 -13.20
C ARG A 25 -10.33 -23.86 -13.71
N LEU A 26 -9.53 -23.38 -14.65
CA LEU A 26 -9.61 -22.06 -15.28
C LEU A 26 -9.96 -22.19 -16.77
N SER A 27 -10.84 -21.33 -17.28
CA SER A 27 -11.06 -21.10 -18.72
C SER A 27 -10.95 -19.62 -19.08
N THR A 28 -10.65 -19.32 -20.35
CA THR A 28 -10.55 -17.93 -20.83
C THR A 28 -11.41 -17.66 -22.07
N ALA A 29 -11.91 -16.43 -22.18
CA ALA A 29 -12.56 -15.85 -23.36
C ALA A 29 -11.84 -14.56 -23.77
N GLU A 30 -11.14 -14.58 -24.90
CA GLU A 30 -10.18 -13.54 -25.26
C GLU A 30 -10.57 -12.80 -26.54
N SER A 31 -10.76 -11.48 -26.44
CA SER A 31 -10.89 -10.60 -27.61
C SER A 31 -9.58 -9.82 -27.84
N CYS A 32 -9.33 -8.71 -27.15
CA CYS A 32 -8.21 -7.82 -27.48
C CYS A 32 -6.81 -8.43 -27.25
N THR A 33 -6.70 -9.41 -26.34
CA THR A 33 -5.46 -10.17 -26.10
C THR A 33 -5.20 -11.22 -27.18
N GLY A 34 -6.24 -11.78 -27.81
CA GLY A 34 -6.11 -12.73 -28.92
C GLY A 34 -5.44 -14.06 -28.52
N GLY A 35 -5.76 -14.59 -27.34
CA GLY A 35 -5.23 -15.88 -26.86
C GLY A 35 -3.96 -15.78 -26.02
N LEU A 36 -3.49 -14.59 -25.67
CA LEU A 36 -2.26 -14.41 -24.88
C LEU A 36 -2.37 -14.89 -23.44
N ILE A 37 -3.58 -14.89 -22.85
CA ILE A 37 -3.79 -15.43 -21.50
C ILE A 37 -3.73 -16.96 -21.56
N ALA A 38 -4.44 -17.57 -22.50
CA ALA A 38 -4.39 -19.01 -22.73
C ALA A 38 -2.96 -19.48 -23.05
N ALA A 39 -2.25 -18.78 -23.94
CA ALA A 39 -0.86 -19.08 -24.27
C ALA A 39 0.03 -19.10 -23.02
N ALA A 40 -0.08 -18.08 -22.17
CA ALA A 40 0.68 -17.99 -20.92
C ALA A 40 0.35 -19.13 -19.95
N CYS A 41 -0.92 -19.53 -19.81
CA CYS A 41 -1.30 -20.69 -19.01
C CYS A 41 -0.69 -21.98 -19.59
N THR A 42 -0.72 -22.17 -20.91
CA THR A 42 -0.23 -23.39 -21.57
C THR A 42 1.29 -23.48 -21.70
N GLU A 43 2.01 -22.37 -21.56
CA GLU A 43 3.49 -22.36 -21.49
C GLU A 43 4.01 -23.05 -20.23
N GLN A 44 3.19 -23.13 -19.18
CA GLN A 44 3.57 -23.75 -17.92
C GLN A 44 3.40 -25.29 -17.97
N PRO A 45 4.43 -26.07 -17.62
CA PRO A 45 4.32 -27.52 -17.49
C PRO A 45 3.21 -27.95 -16.51
N GLY A 46 2.45 -28.98 -16.89
CA GLY A 46 1.32 -29.50 -16.10
C GLY A 46 0.08 -28.59 -16.08
N SER A 47 -0.03 -27.65 -17.02
CA SER A 47 -1.21 -26.78 -17.14
C SER A 47 -2.52 -27.54 -17.38
N SER A 48 -2.46 -28.77 -17.88
CA SER A 48 -3.61 -29.68 -18.02
C SER A 48 -4.37 -29.94 -16.71
N ASP A 49 -3.73 -29.76 -15.56
CA ASP A 49 -4.34 -30.04 -14.26
C ASP A 49 -5.33 -28.95 -13.81
N TRP A 50 -5.14 -27.72 -14.30
CA TRP A 50 -5.84 -26.53 -13.80
C TRP A 50 -6.31 -25.57 -14.90
N PHE A 51 -5.90 -25.76 -16.15
CA PHE A 51 -6.38 -24.98 -17.30
C PHE A 51 -7.21 -25.88 -18.24
N ASP A 52 -8.47 -25.52 -18.45
CA ASP A 52 -9.43 -26.30 -19.24
C ASP A 52 -9.39 -25.92 -20.73
N ARG A 53 -9.65 -24.65 -21.05
CA ARG A 53 -9.69 -24.16 -22.44
C ARG A 53 -9.55 -22.64 -22.55
N GLY A 54 -9.21 -22.19 -23.76
CA GLY A 54 -9.31 -20.79 -24.16
C GLY A 54 -10.19 -20.62 -25.40
N VAL A 55 -11.02 -19.58 -25.44
CA VAL A 55 -11.89 -19.22 -26.56
C VAL A 55 -11.50 -17.84 -27.09
N VAL A 56 -10.95 -17.77 -28.29
CA VAL A 56 -10.66 -16.47 -28.94
C VAL A 56 -11.92 -15.99 -29.68
N SER A 57 -12.59 -14.97 -29.14
CA SER A 57 -13.87 -14.43 -29.63
C SER A 57 -13.71 -12.97 -30.09
N TYR A 58 -12.84 -12.77 -31.08
CA TYR A 58 -12.44 -11.42 -31.51
C TYR A 58 -13.61 -10.62 -32.12
N SER A 59 -14.35 -11.20 -33.07
CA SER A 59 -15.48 -10.55 -33.74
C SER A 59 -16.75 -10.58 -32.87
N ASN A 60 -17.71 -9.70 -33.17
CA ASN A 60 -19.02 -9.72 -32.51
C ASN A 60 -19.77 -11.03 -32.78
N ALA A 61 -19.73 -11.51 -34.03
CA ALA A 61 -20.29 -12.80 -34.41
C ALA A 61 -19.71 -13.95 -33.58
N ALA A 62 -18.38 -13.97 -33.36
CA ALA A 62 -17.74 -15.00 -32.55
C ALA A 62 -18.14 -14.93 -31.06
N LYS A 63 -18.40 -13.73 -30.51
CA LYS A 63 -18.92 -13.59 -29.14
C LYS A 63 -20.32 -14.20 -29.01
N THR A 64 -21.17 -14.01 -30.01
CA THR A 64 -22.50 -14.61 -30.03
C THR A 64 -22.45 -16.12 -30.27
N GLU A 65 -21.73 -16.58 -31.29
CA GLU A 65 -21.64 -17.98 -31.67
C GLU A 65 -20.98 -18.86 -30.61
N LEU A 66 -19.80 -18.45 -30.13
CA LEU A 66 -18.98 -19.29 -29.25
C LEU A 66 -19.32 -19.14 -27.78
N LEU A 67 -19.80 -17.97 -27.36
CA LEU A 67 -20.04 -17.63 -25.95
C LEU A 67 -21.52 -17.37 -25.64
N GLY A 68 -22.39 -17.28 -26.63
CA GLY A 68 -23.81 -16.99 -26.43
C GLY A 68 -24.09 -15.56 -25.96
N VAL A 69 -23.17 -14.61 -26.23
CA VAL A 69 -23.42 -13.20 -25.93
C VAL A 69 -24.56 -12.69 -26.83
N PRO A 70 -25.67 -12.17 -26.26
CA PRO A 70 -26.79 -11.69 -27.06
C PRO A 70 -26.35 -10.59 -28.06
N ALA A 71 -26.79 -10.70 -29.31
CA ALA A 71 -26.37 -9.78 -30.36
C ALA A 71 -26.90 -8.35 -30.11
N ASP A 72 -28.14 -8.25 -29.61
CA ASP A 72 -28.80 -7.02 -29.17
C ASP A 72 -28.04 -6.34 -28.02
N LEU A 73 -27.46 -7.10 -27.09
CA LEU A 73 -26.59 -6.55 -26.03
C LEU A 73 -25.34 -5.89 -26.61
N ILE A 74 -24.72 -6.51 -27.62
CA ILE A 74 -23.53 -5.95 -28.28
C ILE A 74 -23.88 -4.71 -29.09
N GLU A 75 -25.05 -4.68 -29.74
CA GLU A 75 -25.55 -3.51 -30.46
C GLU A 75 -25.83 -2.34 -29.53
N ALA A 76 -26.46 -2.58 -28.37
CA ALA A 76 -26.80 -1.54 -27.40
C ALA A 76 -25.59 -0.98 -26.65
N GLU A 77 -24.73 -1.84 -26.10
CA GLU A 77 -23.66 -1.44 -25.16
C GLU A 77 -22.29 -1.27 -25.86
N GLY A 78 -22.16 -1.84 -27.05
CA GLY A 78 -20.92 -2.02 -27.77
C GLY A 78 -20.06 -3.15 -27.19
N ALA A 79 -19.24 -3.76 -28.05
CA ALA A 79 -18.42 -4.92 -27.70
C ALA A 79 -17.37 -4.68 -26.60
N VAL A 80 -17.04 -3.41 -26.31
CA VAL A 80 -16.13 -3.00 -25.23
C VAL A 80 -16.96 -2.29 -24.16
N SER A 81 -17.58 -3.09 -23.30
CA SER A 81 -18.49 -2.67 -22.24
C SER A 81 -18.50 -3.70 -21.10
N GLU A 82 -18.96 -3.28 -19.92
CA GLU A 82 -19.13 -4.18 -18.78
C GLU A 82 -20.08 -5.34 -19.09
N PRO A 83 -21.31 -5.11 -19.62
CA PRO A 83 -22.28 -6.18 -19.80
C PRO A 83 -21.80 -7.24 -20.80
N VAL A 84 -21.11 -6.83 -21.87
CA VAL A 84 -20.52 -7.76 -22.84
C VAL A 84 -19.39 -8.56 -22.22
N ALA A 85 -18.51 -7.93 -21.42
CA ALA A 85 -17.42 -8.65 -20.76
C ALA A 85 -17.95 -9.72 -19.79
N ARG A 86 -18.98 -9.40 -18.99
CA ARG A 86 -19.65 -10.36 -18.08
C ARG A 86 -20.29 -11.50 -18.85
N ALA A 87 -21.06 -11.19 -19.90
CA ALA A 87 -21.68 -12.19 -20.74
C ALA A 87 -20.65 -13.13 -21.41
N MET A 88 -19.48 -12.61 -21.80
CA MET A 88 -18.37 -13.44 -22.30
C MET A 88 -17.82 -14.40 -21.23
N ALA A 89 -17.60 -13.91 -20.00
CA ALA A 89 -17.08 -14.73 -18.89
C ALA A 89 -18.09 -15.83 -18.48
N GLU A 90 -19.36 -15.46 -18.33
CA GLU A 90 -20.43 -16.41 -18.04
C GLU A 90 -20.62 -17.41 -19.19
N GLY A 91 -20.52 -16.94 -20.43
CA GLY A 91 -20.64 -17.76 -21.63
C GLY A 91 -19.60 -18.87 -21.74
N VAL A 92 -18.33 -18.58 -21.43
CA VAL A 92 -17.28 -19.61 -21.39
C VAL A 92 -17.41 -20.50 -20.16
N LEU A 93 -17.80 -19.96 -19.00
CA LEU A 93 -18.06 -20.77 -17.80
C LEU A 93 -19.16 -21.81 -18.04
N GLN A 94 -20.25 -21.43 -18.70
CA GLN A 94 -21.36 -22.33 -19.03
C GLN A 94 -20.97 -23.45 -20.00
N ARG A 95 -19.93 -23.24 -20.82
CA ARG A 95 -19.47 -24.16 -21.86
C ARG A 95 -18.21 -24.93 -21.47
N SER A 96 -17.74 -24.79 -20.23
CA SER A 96 -16.50 -25.39 -19.75
C SER A 96 -16.74 -26.22 -18.49
N ALA A 97 -15.75 -27.05 -18.14
CA ALA A 97 -15.70 -27.71 -16.84
C ALA A 97 -14.91 -26.88 -15.82
N ALA A 98 -14.75 -25.57 -16.06
CA ALA A 98 -13.97 -24.69 -15.20
C ALA A 98 -14.79 -24.15 -14.03
N ASP A 99 -14.11 -23.92 -12.92
CA ASP A 99 -14.64 -23.27 -11.73
C ASP A 99 -14.55 -21.74 -11.83
N LEU A 100 -13.55 -21.27 -12.58
CA LEU A 100 -13.31 -19.88 -12.91
C LEU A 100 -13.23 -19.68 -14.43
N ALA A 101 -13.89 -18.64 -14.91
CA ALA A 101 -13.78 -18.15 -16.27
C ALA A 101 -13.31 -16.70 -16.28
N LEU A 102 -12.30 -16.38 -17.09
CA LEU A 102 -11.90 -15.00 -17.38
C LEU A 102 -12.40 -14.58 -18.75
N ALA A 103 -12.77 -13.31 -18.92
CA ALA A 103 -13.05 -12.72 -20.21
C ALA A 103 -12.45 -11.32 -20.37
N VAL A 104 -11.92 -11.02 -21.56
CA VAL A 104 -11.37 -9.69 -21.87
C VAL A 104 -11.85 -9.16 -23.21
N THR A 105 -12.29 -7.91 -23.21
CA THR A 105 -12.63 -7.13 -24.41
C THR A 105 -12.11 -5.71 -24.30
N GLY A 106 -11.57 -5.14 -25.37
CA GLY A 106 -10.87 -3.86 -25.25
C GLY A 106 -10.34 -3.27 -26.55
N ILE A 107 -9.88 -2.03 -26.46
CA ILE A 107 -9.32 -1.26 -27.58
C ILE A 107 -7.81 -1.22 -27.41
N ALA A 108 -7.12 -2.20 -27.99
CA ALA A 108 -5.67 -2.28 -27.91
C ALA A 108 -4.94 -1.35 -28.91
N GLY A 109 -5.59 -0.80 -29.93
CA GLY A 109 -4.92 0.03 -30.94
C GLY A 109 -5.79 1.15 -31.50
N PRO A 110 -5.19 2.12 -32.21
CA PRO A 110 -5.83 3.40 -32.57
C PRO A 110 -7.06 3.23 -33.46
N GLY A 111 -7.13 2.19 -34.30
CA GLY A 111 -8.26 1.96 -35.20
C GLY A 111 -9.60 1.63 -34.52
N GLY A 112 -9.62 1.37 -33.21
CA GLY A 112 -10.84 1.08 -32.46
C GLY A 112 -11.32 2.20 -31.52
N ALA A 113 -10.57 3.30 -31.42
CA ALA A 113 -10.89 4.40 -30.49
C ALA A 113 -12.13 5.17 -30.95
N ARG A 114 -13.01 5.51 -29.99
CA ARG A 114 -14.20 6.35 -30.22
C ARG A 114 -14.32 7.39 -29.11
N PRO A 115 -15.05 8.50 -29.31
CA PRO A 115 -15.34 9.44 -28.23
C PRO A 115 -15.87 8.71 -26.99
N GLY A 116 -15.23 8.94 -25.83
CA GLY A 116 -15.55 8.27 -24.56
C GLY A 116 -14.90 6.88 -24.33
N LYS A 117 -14.28 6.26 -25.34
CA LYS A 117 -13.57 4.97 -25.23
C LYS A 117 -12.20 5.06 -25.96
N PRO A 118 -11.18 5.67 -25.33
CA PRO A 118 -9.86 5.82 -25.94
C PRO A 118 -9.11 4.47 -26.05
N VAL A 119 -7.99 4.48 -26.78
CA VAL A 119 -7.03 3.36 -26.77
C VAL A 119 -6.63 3.04 -25.32
N GLY A 120 -6.51 1.76 -25.01
CA GLY A 120 -6.22 1.30 -23.66
C GLY A 120 -7.45 1.03 -22.79
N THR A 121 -8.66 1.38 -23.24
CA THR A 121 -9.89 0.96 -22.56
C THR A 121 -10.09 -0.54 -22.73
N VAL A 122 -10.07 -1.27 -21.62
CA VAL A 122 -10.27 -2.72 -21.55
C VAL A 122 -11.29 -3.02 -20.45
N TRP A 123 -12.18 -3.97 -20.71
CA TRP A 123 -13.02 -4.60 -19.71
C TRP A 123 -12.52 -6.02 -19.49
N LEU A 124 -12.16 -6.31 -18.25
CA LEU A 124 -11.85 -7.63 -17.75
C LEU A 124 -13.02 -8.09 -16.88
N ALA A 125 -13.54 -9.27 -17.13
CA ALA A 125 -14.56 -9.89 -16.30
C ALA A 125 -14.14 -11.29 -15.89
N TRP A 126 -14.70 -11.77 -14.79
CA TRP A 126 -14.55 -13.15 -14.38
C TRP A 126 -15.85 -13.69 -13.81
N ALA A 127 -16.09 -14.97 -14.03
CA ALA A 127 -17.30 -15.65 -13.61
C ALA A 127 -16.96 -16.97 -12.91
N TRP A 128 -17.75 -17.32 -11.90
CA TRP A 128 -17.62 -18.56 -11.12
C TRP A 128 -19.00 -19.04 -10.67
N ARG A 129 -19.05 -20.18 -9.97
CA ARG A 129 -20.29 -20.72 -9.40
C ARG A 129 -20.27 -20.71 -7.88
N VAL A 130 -21.38 -20.30 -7.27
CA VAL A 130 -21.63 -20.44 -5.82
C VAL A 130 -22.89 -21.26 -5.65
N ALA A 131 -22.78 -22.47 -5.08
CA ALA A 131 -23.91 -23.40 -4.92
C ALA A 131 -24.74 -23.60 -6.21
N GLY A 132 -24.06 -23.71 -7.36
CA GLY A 132 -24.68 -23.86 -8.68
C GLY A 132 -25.14 -22.54 -9.35
N THR A 133 -25.20 -21.43 -8.62
CA THR A 133 -25.59 -20.12 -9.15
C THR A 133 -24.38 -19.43 -9.80
N PRO A 134 -24.49 -18.94 -11.05
CA PRO A 134 -23.41 -18.19 -11.67
C PRO A 134 -23.27 -16.81 -11.02
N CYS A 135 -22.05 -16.46 -10.65
CA CYS A 135 -21.66 -15.13 -10.17
C CYS A 135 -20.62 -14.57 -11.14
N SER A 136 -20.63 -13.25 -11.35
CA SER A 136 -19.61 -12.58 -12.15
C SER A 136 -19.22 -11.24 -11.54
N ALA A 137 -18.02 -10.78 -11.87
CA ALA A 137 -17.52 -9.45 -11.58
C ALA A 137 -16.78 -8.91 -12.79
N ALA A 138 -16.65 -7.59 -12.88
CA ALA A 138 -15.97 -6.92 -13.98
C ALA A 138 -15.23 -5.67 -13.52
N LEU A 139 -14.16 -5.34 -14.21
CA LEU A 139 -13.28 -4.22 -13.96
C LEU A 139 -12.97 -3.51 -15.27
N ARG A 140 -13.15 -2.19 -15.28
CA ARG A 140 -12.65 -1.34 -16.36
C ARG A 140 -11.21 -0.94 -16.09
N LEU A 141 -10.35 -1.16 -17.08
CA LEU A 141 -8.96 -0.75 -17.09
C LEU A 141 -8.77 0.35 -18.14
N GLN A 142 -7.88 1.30 -17.82
CA GLN A 142 -7.37 2.28 -18.76
C GLN A 142 -5.84 2.14 -18.81
N LEU A 143 -5.36 1.37 -19.78
CA LEU A 143 -3.96 0.95 -19.86
C LEU A 143 -3.17 1.87 -20.81
N PRO A 144 -2.01 2.40 -20.40
CA PRO A 144 -1.18 3.23 -21.27
C PRO A 144 -0.40 2.38 -22.28
N GLY A 145 0.08 3.03 -23.34
CA GLY A 145 1.03 2.44 -24.29
C GLY A 145 0.41 2.00 -25.62
N ASP A 146 1.23 1.29 -26.40
CA ASP A 146 0.85 0.79 -27.71
C ASP A 146 0.08 -0.54 -27.65
N ARG A 147 -0.26 -1.11 -28.81
CA ARG A 147 -1.01 -2.36 -28.90
C ARG A 147 -0.36 -3.53 -28.19
N ARG A 148 0.97 -3.61 -28.20
CA ARG A 148 1.69 -4.69 -27.52
C ARG A 148 1.62 -4.47 -26.01
N ALA A 149 1.88 -3.26 -25.54
CA ALA A 149 1.84 -2.91 -24.13
C ALA A 149 0.45 -3.13 -23.51
N VAL A 150 -0.62 -2.66 -24.17
CA VAL A 150 -1.99 -2.84 -23.68
C VAL A 150 -2.37 -4.31 -23.58
N ARG A 151 -2.00 -5.13 -24.58
CA ARG A 151 -2.28 -6.57 -24.57
C ARG A 151 -1.53 -7.29 -23.46
N GLU A 152 -0.28 -6.92 -23.24
CA GLU A 152 0.57 -7.53 -22.20
C GLU A 152 0.08 -7.16 -20.79
N ALA A 153 -0.22 -5.89 -20.55
CA ALA A 153 -0.77 -5.43 -19.28
C ALA A 153 -2.15 -6.05 -19.02
N THR A 154 -3.00 -6.18 -20.04
CA THR A 154 -4.30 -6.88 -19.92
C THR A 154 -4.10 -8.33 -19.47
N ARG A 155 -3.12 -9.03 -20.06
CA ARG A 155 -2.80 -10.41 -19.71
C ARG A 155 -2.32 -10.52 -18.26
N GLN A 156 -1.43 -9.63 -17.81
CA GLN A 156 -0.96 -9.62 -16.42
C GLN A 156 -2.12 -9.39 -15.44
N GLU A 157 -2.95 -8.37 -15.67
CA GLU A 157 -4.11 -8.07 -14.83
C GLU A 157 -5.10 -9.25 -14.77
N ALA A 158 -5.35 -9.91 -15.90
CA ALA A 158 -6.21 -11.08 -15.94
C ALA A 158 -5.69 -12.24 -15.06
N LEU A 159 -4.38 -12.50 -15.09
CA LEU A 159 -3.75 -13.53 -14.26
C LEU A 159 -3.75 -13.17 -12.78
N VAL A 160 -3.52 -11.89 -12.43
CA VAL A 160 -3.65 -11.39 -11.05
C VAL A 160 -5.06 -11.63 -10.53
N ARG A 161 -6.10 -11.27 -11.30
CA ARG A 161 -7.50 -11.50 -10.87
C ARG A 161 -7.84 -12.98 -10.69
N ALA A 162 -7.29 -13.85 -11.52
CA ALA A 162 -7.48 -15.29 -11.31
C ALA A 162 -6.78 -15.78 -10.04
N LEU A 163 -5.59 -15.27 -9.73
CA LEU A 163 -4.85 -15.64 -8.52
C LEU A 163 -5.57 -15.16 -7.25
N ASP A 164 -5.98 -13.89 -7.23
CA ASP A 164 -6.76 -13.31 -6.12
C ASP A 164 -8.03 -14.15 -5.86
N TRP A 165 -8.76 -14.46 -6.93
CA TRP A 165 -9.97 -15.29 -6.82
C TRP A 165 -9.67 -16.71 -6.32
N ALA A 166 -8.61 -17.35 -6.83
CA ALA A 166 -8.22 -18.70 -6.42
C ALA A 166 -7.82 -18.74 -4.95
N HIS A 167 -7.12 -17.72 -4.45
CA HIS A 167 -6.75 -17.61 -3.05
C HIS A 167 -7.96 -17.44 -2.13
N ALA A 168 -8.98 -16.71 -2.58
CA ALA A 168 -10.22 -16.52 -1.85
C ALA A 168 -11.08 -17.79 -1.72
N GLN A 169 -10.81 -18.85 -2.49
CA GLN A 169 -11.53 -20.12 -2.37
C GLN A 169 -10.99 -20.95 -1.19
N PRO A 170 -11.86 -21.67 -0.46
CA PRO A 170 -11.43 -22.57 0.61
C PRO A 170 -10.61 -23.75 0.04
N ARG A 171 -9.65 -24.26 0.82
CA ARG A 171 -8.95 -25.51 0.48
C ARG A 171 -9.83 -26.71 0.84
N PRO A 172 -9.86 -27.77 0.01
CA PRO A 172 -10.55 -29.00 0.37
C PRO A 172 -9.92 -29.57 1.64
N SER A 173 -10.74 -29.79 2.67
CA SER A 173 -10.35 -30.46 3.89
C SER A 173 -10.02 -31.92 3.58
N GLY A 174 -8.78 -32.34 3.87
CA GLY A 174 -8.34 -33.72 3.68
C GLY A 174 -9.25 -34.72 4.39
N GLU A 175 -9.49 -35.86 3.73
CA GLU A 175 -10.37 -36.94 4.17
C GLU A 175 -10.08 -37.42 5.59
N GLY A 176 -11.13 -37.44 6.42
CA GLY A 176 -11.21 -38.20 7.66
C GLY A 176 -12.62 -38.78 7.78
N GLY A 177 -12.75 -40.08 7.51
CA GLY A 177 -14.03 -40.79 7.53
C GLY A 177 -14.64 -40.95 8.93
N GLY A 178 -15.97 -41.00 8.98
CA GLY A 178 -16.75 -41.35 10.17
C GLY A 178 -18.23 -41.03 10.01
N THR A 179 -19.06 -42.07 9.94
CA THR A 179 -20.51 -42.02 9.73
C THR A 179 -21.31 -41.83 11.03
N ALA A 180 -22.28 -40.89 10.98
CA ALA A 180 -23.61 -40.82 11.65
C ALA A 180 -23.69 -40.72 13.20
N PRO A 181 -24.84 -40.27 13.80
CA PRO A 181 -26.14 -39.90 13.20
C PRO A 181 -26.67 -38.50 13.58
N ALA A 182 -27.79 -38.15 12.93
CA ALA A 182 -28.56 -36.94 13.10
C ALA A 182 -29.20 -36.82 14.50
N HIS A 183 -29.00 -35.67 15.14
CA HIS A 183 -29.95 -35.11 16.10
C HIS A 183 -30.15 -33.63 15.79
N ALA A 184 -31.39 -33.30 15.44
CA ALA A 184 -31.88 -31.94 15.35
C ALA A 184 -31.77 -31.29 16.74
N THR A 185 -30.90 -30.29 16.86
CA THR A 185 -30.87 -29.37 18.00
C THR A 185 -31.15 -27.96 17.51
N ALA A 186 -32.02 -27.30 18.26
CA ALA A 186 -32.53 -25.96 17.97
C ALA A 186 -31.41 -24.96 17.70
N VAL A 187 -31.60 -24.14 16.67
CA VAL A 187 -30.75 -22.98 16.37
C VAL A 187 -30.92 -21.98 17.52
N VAL A 188 -29.98 -21.99 18.46
CA VAL A 188 -29.70 -20.84 19.30
C VAL A 188 -29.14 -19.76 18.37
N PRO A 189 -29.69 -18.52 18.34
CA PRO A 189 -29.15 -17.48 17.50
C PRO A 189 -27.70 -17.24 17.90
N ARG A 190 -26.76 -17.50 16.98
CA ARG A 190 -25.38 -17.05 17.16
C ARG A 190 -25.42 -15.53 17.33
N PRO A 191 -24.67 -14.95 18.30
CA PRO A 191 -24.51 -13.50 18.35
C PRO A 191 -24.03 -13.04 16.97
N GLU A 192 -24.67 -12.00 16.43
CA GLU A 192 -24.29 -11.47 15.11
C GLU A 192 -22.80 -11.16 15.09
N ALA A 193 -22.12 -11.60 14.04
CA ALA A 193 -20.68 -11.45 13.90
C ALA A 193 -20.30 -9.96 14.00
N PRO A 194 -19.29 -9.58 14.81
CA PRO A 194 -18.88 -8.20 14.94
C PRO A 194 -18.42 -7.64 13.59
N VAL A 195 -18.79 -6.39 13.31
CA VAL A 195 -18.52 -5.74 12.02
C VAL A 195 -17.42 -4.69 12.18
N ALA A 196 -16.46 -4.72 11.27
CA ALA A 196 -15.45 -3.68 11.10
C ALA A 196 -15.69 -2.90 9.79
N LEU A 197 -15.43 -1.59 9.82
CA LEU A 197 -15.49 -0.71 8.65
C LEU A 197 -14.08 -0.42 8.14
N LEU A 198 -13.83 -0.58 6.84
CA LEU A 198 -12.68 -0.01 6.14
C LEU A 198 -13.08 1.34 5.55
N ALA A 199 -12.52 2.42 6.08
CA ALA A 199 -12.83 3.79 5.68
C ALA A 199 -11.57 4.59 5.33
N GLY A 200 -11.51 5.17 4.14
CA GLY A 200 -10.34 5.92 3.74
C GLY A 200 -10.44 6.49 2.33
N ARG A 201 -9.45 7.28 1.95
CA ARG A 201 -9.25 7.68 0.55
C ARG A 201 -8.36 6.64 -0.10
N PHE A 202 -8.99 5.74 -0.83
CA PHE A 202 -8.33 4.69 -1.59
C PHE A 202 -8.70 4.82 -3.07
N THR A 203 -7.81 4.43 -3.96
CA THR A 203 -8.21 3.95 -5.27
C THR A 203 -8.97 2.62 -5.11
N ALA A 204 -9.77 2.22 -6.11
CA ALA A 204 -10.50 0.95 -6.05
C ALA A 204 -9.57 -0.26 -5.87
N VAL A 205 -8.36 -0.20 -6.44
CA VAL A 205 -7.34 -1.26 -6.31
C VAL A 205 -6.79 -1.30 -4.89
N GLU A 206 -6.39 -0.16 -4.32
CA GLU A 206 -5.88 -0.10 -2.95
C GLU A 206 -6.93 -0.56 -1.94
N GLN A 207 -8.20 -0.16 -2.13
CA GLN A 207 -9.29 -0.58 -1.26
C GLN A 207 -9.50 -2.09 -1.29
N ALA A 208 -9.43 -2.71 -2.48
CA ALA A 208 -9.54 -4.16 -2.63
C ALA A 208 -8.38 -4.90 -1.94
N VAL A 209 -7.14 -4.45 -2.14
CA VAL A 209 -5.95 -5.04 -1.51
C VAL A 209 -6.05 -4.97 0.02
N TRP A 210 -6.46 -3.81 0.56
CA TRP A 210 -6.66 -3.65 2.00
C TRP A 210 -7.82 -4.49 2.52
N ALA A 211 -8.95 -4.52 1.80
CA ALA A 211 -10.12 -5.29 2.21
C ALA A 211 -9.82 -6.78 2.26
N GLU A 212 -9.11 -7.31 1.26
CA GLU A 212 -8.70 -8.71 1.21
C GLU A 212 -7.76 -9.06 2.37
N ALA A 213 -6.67 -8.27 2.55
CA ALA A 213 -5.71 -8.52 3.61
C ALA A 213 -6.35 -8.47 5.01
N LEU A 214 -7.19 -7.46 5.27
CA LEU A 214 -7.90 -7.32 6.53
C LEU A 214 -8.92 -8.44 6.73
N GLN A 215 -9.75 -8.75 5.71
CA GLN A 215 -10.77 -9.78 5.85
C GLN A 215 -10.16 -11.17 6.05
N ALA A 216 -9.02 -11.47 5.41
CA ALA A 216 -8.30 -12.72 5.61
C ALA A 216 -7.89 -12.91 7.08
N GLU A 217 -7.35 -11.88 7.72
CA GLU A 217 -6.95 -11.93 9.14
C GLU A 217 -8.17 -11.93 10.08
N LEU A 218 -9.17 -11.09 9.81
CA LEU A 218 -10.41 -11.00 10.60
C LEU A 218 -11.24 -12.28 10.61
N ALA A 219 -11.19 -13.07 9.53
CA ALA A 219 -11.89 -14.36 9.43
C ALA A 219 -11.26 -15.45 10.32
N THR A 220 -10.00 -15.27 10.76
CA THR A 220 -9.31 -16.22 11.66
C THR A 220 -9.61 -15.99 13.14
N LEU A 221 -10.28 -14.88 13.47
CA LEU A 221 -10.61 -14.50 14.84
C LEU A 221 -11.78 -15.32 15.40
N ASP A 222 -11.91 -15.33 16.73
CA ASP A 222 -13.04 -15.96 17.43
C ASP A 222 -13.75 -14.94 18.35
N PRO A 223 -15.00 -14.52 18.04
CA PRO A 223 -15.74 -14.86 16.81
C PRO A 223 -15.13 -14.19 15.57
N PRO A 224 -15.35 -14.73 14.36
CA PRO A 224 -14.86 -14.13 13.13
C PRO A 224 -15.52 -12.78 12.88
N TRP A 225 -14.75 -11.81 12.40
CA TRP A 225 -15.23 -10.46 12.11
C TRP A 225 -15.58 -10.30 10.62
N ARG A 226 -16.64 -9.55 10.34
CA ARG A 226 -17.02 -9.15 8.98
C ARG A 226 -16.46 -7.77 8.66
N LEU A 227 -15.74 -7.62 7.55
CA LEU A 227 -15.31 -6.33 7.04
C LEU A 227 -16.33 -5.77 6.05
N VAL A 228 -16.68 -4.50 6.19
CA VAL A 228 -17.42 -3.72 5.18
C VAL A 228 -16.60 -2.52 4.76
N SER A 229 -16.68 -2.16 3.48
CA SER A 229 -15.91 -1.05 2.89
C SER A 229 -16.78 0.18 2.59
N ASP A 230 -18.07 0.08 2.85
CA ASP A 230 -19.08 1.11 2.67
C ASP A 230 -20.04 1.02 3.88
N PRO A 231 -20.20 2.10 4.66
CA PRO A 231 -21.15 2.14 5.77
C PRO A 231 -22.58 1.81 5.34
N ALA A 232 -22.97 2.04 4.07
CA ALA A 232 -24.29 1.68 3.56
C ALA A 232 -24.46 0.16 3.30
N GLN A 233 -23.37 -0.61 3.28
CA GLN A 233 -23.36 -2.06 3.05
C GLN A 233 -23.36 -2.87 4.37
N GLY A 234 -23.36 -2.20 5.52
CA GLY A 234 -23.52 -2.80 6.84
C GLY A 234 -24.55 -2.05 7.69
N PRO A 235 -25.22 -2.70 8.64
CA PRO A 235 -26.02 -1.98 9.62
C PRO A 235 -25.08 -1.08 10.43
N ALA A 236 -25.28 0.24 10.37
CA ALA A 236 -24.44 1.22 11.09
C ALA A 236 -24.41 0.92 12.61
N GLU A 237 -25.49 0.33 13.12
CA GLU A 237 -25.66 -0.17 14.48
C GLU A 237 -24.78 -1.39 14.83
N ALA A 238 -24.14 -2.06 13.87
CA ALA A 238 -23.29 -3.23 14.11
C ALA A 238 -21.78 -2.95 13.98
N ILE A 239 -21.38 -1.78 13.45
CA ILE A 239 -19.97 -1.44 13.24
C ILE A 239 -19.32 -1.10 14.59
N ARG A 240 -18.43 -1.98 15.06
CA ARG A 240 -17.73 -1.83 16.35
C ARG A 240 -16.31 -1.31 16.24
N LEU A 241 -15.67 -1.47 15.08
CA LEU A 241 -14.30 -1.05 14.82
C LEU A 241 -14.20 -0.37 13.45
N ALA A 242 -13.40 0.68 13.33
CA ALA A 242 -13.07 1.28 12.04
C ALA A 242 -11.57 1.19 11.77
N PHE A 243 -11.19 0.56 10.66
CA PHE A 243 -9.87 0.64 10.05
C PHE A 243 -9.82 1.86 9.14
N VAL A 244 -8.94 2.82 9.46
CA VAL A 244 -8.97 4.13 8.78
C VAL A 244 -7.67 4.49 8.07
N ALA A 245 -7.80 5.05 6.87
CA ALA A 245 -6.71 5.55 6.05
C ALA A 245 -7.02 6.95 5.50
N ASN A 246 -6.69 7.99 6.27
CA ASN A 246 -7.02 9.39 5.94
C ASN A 246 -8.47 9.57 5.43
N PRO A 247 -9.49 9.09 6.17
CA PRO A 247 -10.87 9.22 5.73
C PRO A 247 -11.27 10.70 5.64
N PRO A 248 -12.22 11.07 4.76
CA PRO A 248 -12.86 12.38 4.82
C PRO A 248 -13.41 12.68 6.23
N PRO A 249 -13.34 13.93 6.70
CA PRO A 249 -13.91 14.31 7.99
C PRO A 249 -15.39 13.94 8.10
N GLY A 250 -15.83 13.45 9.25
CA GLY A 250 -17.25 13.09 9.47
C GLY A 250 -17.63 11.67 9.09
N VAL A 251 -16.76 10.90 8.42
CA VAL A 251 -17.10 9.52 7.98
C VAL A 251 -17.40 8.56 9.13
N LEU A 252 -16.85 8.82 10.32
CA LEU A 252 -17.11 8.01 11.52
C LEU A 252 -18.31 8.51 12.33
N ALA A 253 -18.91 9.66 11.96
CA ALA A 253 -20.10 10.16 12.62
C ALA A 253 -21.30 9.27 12.29
N GLY A 254 -22.21 9.10 13.25
CA GLY A 254 -23.42 8.29 13.04
C GLY A 254 -23.20 6.77 13.11
N LEU A 255 -22.06 6.31 13.63
CA LEU A 255 -21.82 4.90 13.95
C LEU A 255 -22.02 4.67 15.47
N PRO A 256 -23.25 4.40 15.95
CA PRO A 256 -23.58 4.41 17.38
C PRO A 256 -22.91 3.29 18.17
N ALA A 257 -22.52 2.19 17.51
CA ALA A 257 -21.85 1.05 18.13
C ALA A 257 -20.31 1.09 18.03
N LEU A 258 -19.74 2.15 17.43
CA LEU A 258 -18.31 2.27 17.21
C LEU A 258 -17.58 2.35 18.55
N ALA A 259 -16.76 1.34 18.83
CA ALA A 259 -16.06 1.19 20.10
C ALA A 259 -14.57 1.52 20.02
N ALA A 260 -13.97 1.50 18.82
CA ALA A 260 -12.59 1.91 18.60
C ALA A 260 -12.28 2.27 17.14
N VAL A 261 -11.13 2.91 16.94
CA VAL A 261 -10.53 3.20 15.63
C VAL A 261 -9.10 2.68 15.58
N GLN A 262 -8.75 1.99 14.50
CA GLN A 262 -7.39 1.59 14.16
C GLN A 262 -6.97 2.34 12.90
N SER A 263 -6.05 3.29 13.03
CA SER A 263 -5.40 3.89 11.85
C SER A 263 -4.48 2.86 11.18
N LEU A 264 -4.60 2.75 9.86
CA LEU A 264 -3.68 1.98 9.02
C LEU A 264 -2.34 2.70 8.83
N TRP A 265 -2.30 4.00 9.13
CA TRP A 265 -1.09 4.84 9.07
C TRP A 265 -0.45 5.03 10.44
N ALA A 266 0.88 5.23 10.44
CA ALA A 266 1.64 5.49 11.67
C ALA A 266 1.37 6.88 12.26
N GLY A 267 1.15 7.89 11.44
CA GLY A 267 0.76 9.23 11.91
C GLY A 267 -0.75 9.41 11.85
N VAL A 268 -1.26 10.16 12.82
CA VAL A 268 -2.70 10.33 13.10
C VAL A 268 -3.12 11.79 13.15
N ASP A 269 -2.25 12.72 12.74
CA ASP A 269 -2.44 14.16 12.83
C ASP A 269 -3.74 14.63 12.16
N ARG A 270 -4.03 14.18 10.94
CA ARG A 270 -5.28 14.49 10.22
C ARG A 270 -6.53 13.94 10.91
N LEU A 271 -6.44 12.77 11.54
CA LEU A 271 -7.57 12.14 12.21
C LEU A 271 -7.89 12.84 13.55
N LEU A 272 -6.85 13.28 14.27
CA LEU A 272 -7.00 14.07 15.50
C LEU A 272 -7.54 15.48 15.23
N ALA A 273 -7.35 16.01 14.02
CA ALA A 273 -7.88 17.30 13.61
C ALA A 273 -9.37 17.25 13.20
N ASP A 274 -9.99 16.07 13.07
CA ASP A 274 -11.41 15.94 12.74
C ASP A 274 -12.28 16.19 13.99
N PRO A 275 -13.07 17.28 14.04
CA PRO A 275 -13.90 17.61 15.20
C PRO A 275 -15.07 16.64 15.40
N SER A 276 -15.41 15.83 14.40
CA SER A 276 -16.48 14.84 14.49
C SER A 276 -16.04 13.55 15.18
N LEU A 277 -14.73 13.34 15.37
CA LEU A 277 -14.20 12.15 16.04
C LEU A 277 -14.51 12.23 17.56
N PRO A 278 -15.31 11.30 18.12
CA PRO A 278 -15.70 11.39 19.53
C PRO A 278 -14.49 11.41 20.47
N ALA A 279 -14.45 12.35 21.42
CA ALA A 279 -13.29 12.61 22.28
C ALA A 279 -12.83 11.38 23.10
N GLY A 280 -13.78 10.58 23.58
CA GLY A 280 -13.51 9.37 24.37
C GLY A 280 -13.21 8.11 23.55
N LEU A 281 -13.36 8.15 22.22
CA LEU A 281 -13.20 6.96 21.38
C LEU A 281 -11.73 6.51 21.34
N PRO A 282 -11.40 5.28 21.77
CA PRO A 282 -10.05 4.74 21.67
C PRO A 282 -9.55 4.74 20.23
N LEU A 283 -8.40 5.37 20.02
CA LEU A 283 -7.71 5.41 18.73
C LEU A 283 -6.35 4.74 18.88
N ALA A 284 -6.07 3.74 18.05
CA ALA A 284 -4.75 3.15 17.88
C ALA A 284 -4.13 3.58 16.54
N ARG A 285 -2.80 3.72 16.52
CA ARG A 285 -2.03 4.01 15.30
C ARG A 285 -1.28 2.77 14.82
N MET A 286 -0.86 2.76 13.56
CA MET A 286 -0.07 1.65 13.04
C MET A 286 1.35 1.68 13.61
N VAL A 287 1.78 0.56 14.18
CA VAL A 287 3.17 0.29 14.57
C VAL A 287 3.55 -1.06 14.00
N ASP A 288 4.13 -1.02 12.81
CA ASP A 288 4.52 -2.21 12.06
C ASP A 288 6.06 -2.34 12.03
N PRO A 289 6.62 -3.48 12.46
CA PRO A 289 8.04 -3.77 12.28
C PRO A 289 8.50 -3.66 10.82
N ALA A 290 7.68 -4.08 9.84
CA ALA A 290 8.04 -4.00 8.42
C ALA A 290 8.15 -2.55 7.96
N MET A 291 7.20 -1.70 8.35
CA MET A 291 7.26 -0.25 8.10
C MET A 291 8.48 0.40 8.79
N SER A 292 8.81 -0.03 10.00
CA SER A 292 9.98 0.48 10.73
C SER A 292 11.30 0.09 10.04
N ALA A 293 11.36 -1.11 9.45
CA ALA A 293 12.49 -1.56 8.64
C ALA A 293 12.60 -0.76 7.34
N ALA A 294 11.49 -0.56 6.61
CA ALA A 294 11.46 0.26 5.39
C ALA A 294 11.94 1.71 5.66
N MET A 295 11.50 2.31 6.78
CA MET A 295 11.99 3.64 7.19
C MET A 295 13.51 3.63 7.45
N ALA A 296 14.02 2.58 8.09
CA ALA A 296 15.45 2.41 8.34
C ALA A 296 16.25 2.25 7.04
N GLU A 297 15.73 1.54 6.06
CA GLU A 297 16.33 1.37 4.73
C GLU A 297 16.42 2.71 3.99
N THR A 298 15.34 3.49 3.94
CA THR A 298 15.34 4.81 3.30
C THR A 298 16.29 5.79 4.00
N ALA A 299 16.27 5.82 5.33
CA ALA A 299 17.19 6.62 6.13
C ALA A 299 18.65 6.24 5.87
N LEU A 300 18.94 4.94 5.81
CA LEU A 300 20.27 4.41 5.55
C LEU A 300 20.76 4.80 4.14
N TRP A 301 19.91 4.65 3.13
CA TRP A 301 20.22 5.10 1.77
C TRP A 301 20.56 6.60 1.75
N ALA A 302 19.74 7.45 2.38
CA ALA A 302 19.96 8.89 2.39
C ALA A 302 21.27 9.26 3.11
N VAL A 303 21.55 8.65 4.26
CA VAL A 303 22.80 8.85 5.02
C VAL A 303 24.02 8.43 4.20
N LEU A 304 24.01 7.23 3.64
CA LEU A 304 25.13 6.73 2.83
C LEU A 304 25.34 7.55 1.56
N ALA A 305 24.26 7.93 0.87
CA ALA A 305 24.34 8.76 -0.34
C ALA A 305 24.96 10.14 -0.04
N LEU A 306 24.58 10.76 1.07
CA LEU A 306 25.12 12.06 1.50
C LEU A 306 26.55 11.96 2.05
N GLN A 307 26.92 10.86 2.71
CA GLN A 307 28.27 10.63 3.22
C GLN A 307 29.25 10.35 2.08
N ARG A 308 28.84 9.54 1.10
CA ARG A 308 29.69 9.08 -0.01
C ARG A 308 29.67 9.99 -1.23
N GLY A 309 28.89 11.07 -1.20
CA GLY A 309 28.80 12.05 -2.28
C GLY A 309 28.08 11.52 -3.53
N PHE A 310 27.18 10.55 -3.39
CA PHE A 310 26.52 9.94 -4.54
C PHE A 310 25.63 10.92 -5.31
N PHE A 311 25.03 11.90 -4.64
CA PHE A 311 24.30 12.97 -5.33
C PHE A 311 25.23 13.86 -6.15
N ASP A 312 26.42 14.18 -5.63
CA ASP A 312 27.43 14.95 -6.36
C ASP A 312 27.98 14.16 -7.56
N TYR A 313 28.25 12.86 -7.39
CA TYR A 313 28.65 12.00 -8.50
C TYR A 313 27.56 11.84 -9.56
N ALA A 314 26.28 11.77 -9.17
CA ALA A 314 25.18 11.77 -10.14
C ALA A 314 25.13 13.09 -10.94
N ALA A 315 25.43 14.23 -10.31
CA ALA A 315 25.58 15.50 -11.01
C ALA A 315 26.80 15.51 -11.95
N GLN A 316 27.95 15.00 -11.51
CA GLN A 316 29.14 14.86 -12.35
C GLN A 316 28.89 13.96 -13.56
N GLN A 317 28.18 12.83 -13.38
CA GLN A 317 27.82 11.91 -14.46
C GLN A 317 26.98 12.62 -15.53
N ARG A 318 25.96 13.38 -15.13
CA ARG A 318 25.14 14.19 -16.06
C ARG A 318 25.96 15.23 -16.81
N ALA A 319 27.03 15.73 -16.20
CA ALA A 319 27.97 16.67 -16.81
C ALA A 319 29.14 15.99 -17.55
N ALA A 320 29.17 14.65 -17.64
CA ALA A 320 30.28 13.86 -18.17
C ALA A 320 31.65 14.20 -17.54
N GLN A 321 31.66 14.51 -16.24
CA GLN A 321 32.87 14.85 -15.49
C GLN A 321 33.41 13.65 -14.72
N TRP A 322 34.70 13.35 -14.90
CA TRP A 322 35.42 12.36 -14.10
C TRP A 322 36.26 13.07 -13.05
N ARG A 323 35.73 13.25 -11.83
CA ARG A 323 36.46 13.93 -10.75
C ARG A 323 36.21 13.27 -9.39
N PRO A 324 37.16 12.48 -8.86
CA PRO A 324 37.08 11.93 -7.52
C PRO A 324 36.90 13.02 -6.45
N LEU A 325 35.99 12.78 -5.50
CA LEU A 325 35.74 13.62 -4.33
C LEU A 325 36.39 13.00 -3.08
N PRO A 326 36.82 13.80 -2.10
CA PRO A 326 37.31 13.29 -0.83
C PRO A 326 36.27 12.39 -0.14
N GLN A 327 36.71 11.22 0.31
CA GLN A 327 35.85 10.27 1.01
C GLN A 327 35.98 10.46 2.53
N ARG A 328 34.85 10.40 3.23
CA ARG A 328 34.78 10.43 4.70
C ARG A 328 34.40 9.08 5.28
N ARG A 329 35.01 8.74 6.40
CA ARG A 329 34.66 7.54 7.18
C ARG A 329 33.35 7.77 7.93
N ALA A 330 32.71 6.67 8.33
CA ALA A 330 31.47 6.74 9.09
C ALA A 330 31.68 7.39 10.47
N ASP A 331 32.78 7.08 11.14
CA ASP A 331 33.13 7.62 12.46
C ASP A 331 33.56 9.09 12.43
N GLU A 332 33.73 9.66 11.24
CA GLU A 332 33.91 11.11 11.02
C GLU A 332 32.58 11.82 10.77
N THR A 333 31.48 11.08 10.58
CA THR A 333 30.16 11.61 10.21
C THR A 333 29.19 11.51 11.39
N THR A 334 28.71 12.67 11.83
CA THR A 334 27.76 12.79 12.94
C THR A 334 26.33 12.90 12.41
N VAL A 335 25.46 11.97 12.82
CA VAL A 335 24.05 11.94 12.45
C VAL A 335 23.20 12.28 13.66
N LEU A 336 22.41 13.35 13.56
CA LEU A 336 21.40 13.71 14.55
C LEU A 336 20.04 13.15 14.15
N LEU A 337 19.48 12.30 15.00
CA LEU A 337 18.11 11.82 14.89
C LEU A 337 17.18 12.69 15.73
N LEU A 338 16.20 13.32 15.07
CA LEU A 338 15.10 14.02 15.71
C LEU A 338 13.88 13.10 15.73
N GLY A 339 13.48 12.66 16.91
CA GLY A 339 12.43 11.65 17.07
C GLY A 339 13.02 10.26 17.30
N LEU A 340 12.91 9.78 18.54
CA LEU A 340 13.43 8.49 19.00
C LEU A 340 12.31 7.50 19.33
N GLY A 341 11.21 7.59 18.58
CA GLY A 341 10.09 6.65 18.64
C GLY A 341 10.43 5.31 17.98
N GLN A 342 9.41 4.58 17.54
CA GLN A 342 9.56 3.26 16.91
C GLN A 342 10.49 3.32 15.67
N MET A 343 10.20 4.23 14.74
CA MET A 343 11.00 4.44 13.52
C MET A 343 12.40 4.98 13.84
N GLY A 344 12.51 6.00 14.69
CA GLY A 344 13.81 6.57 15.07
C GLY A 344 14.74 5.55 15.73
N ARG A 345 14.19 4.64 16.55
CA ARG A 345 14.96 3.53 17.12
C ARG A 345 15.43 2.55 16.06
N ALA A 346 14.56 2.15 15.13
CA ALA A 346 14.94 1.26 14.03
C ALA A 346 16.09 1.86 13.20
N VAL A 347 15.99 3.15 12.86
CA VAL A 347 17.04 3.89 12.14
C VAL A 347 18.34 3.95 12.95
N ALA A 348 18.27 4.27 14.24
CA ALA A 348 19.45 4.30 15.10
C ALA A 348 20.14 2.92 15.17
N CYS A 349 19.37 1.84 15.32
CA CYS A 349 19.90 0.48 15.35
C CYS A 349 20.49 0.04 14.01
N ALA A 350 19.96 0.51 12.88
CA ALA A 350 20.52 0.22 11.55
C ALA A 350 21.81 0.99 11.27
N LEU A 351 21.92 2.25 11.75
CA LEU A 351 23.11 3.08 11.54
C LEU A 351 24.27 2.75 12.49
N ALA A 352 23.99 2.31 13.71
CA ALA A 352 25.02 2.08 14.73
C ALA A 352 26.10 1.06 14.31
N PRO A 353 25.78 -0.11 13.72
CA PRO A 353 26.78 -1.08 13.27
C PRO A 353 27.72 -0.54 12.18
N LEU A 354 27.32 0.51 11.45
CA LEU A 354 28.14 1.12 10.41
C LEU A 354 29.19 2.10 10.96
N GLY A 355 29.20 2.36 12.28
CA GLY A 355 30.21 3.17 12.94
C GLY A 355 29.96 4.69 12.90
N HIS A 356 28.75 5.14 12.57
CA HIS A 356 28.40 6.56 12.59
C HIS A 356 28.37 7.13 14.02
N ARG A 357 28.73 8.41 14.18
CA ARG A 357 28.53 9.11 15.46
C ARG A 357 27.06 9.51 15.59
N LEU A 358 26.32 8.87 16.48
CA LEU A 358 24.88 9.09 16.61
C LEU A 358 24.53 10.01 17.78
N LEU A 359 23.80 11.08 17.45
CA LEU A 359 23.11 11.95 18.40
C LEU A 359 21.60 11.70 18.30
N GLY A 360 20.90 11.69 19.42
CA GLY A 360 19.44 11.62 19.43
C GLY A 360 18.85 12.72 20.30
N TRP A 361 17.93 13.51 19.73
CA TRP A 361 17.27 14.58 20.48
C TRP A 361 16.01 14.10 21.21
N ARG A 362 15.78 14.63 22.41
CA ARG A 362 14.54 14.46 23.17
C ARG A 362 14.11 15.77 23.81
N ARG A 363 12.79 15.99 23.88
CA ARG A 363 12.22 17.22 24.45
C ARG A 363 12.50 17.38 25.95
N SER A 364 12.34 16.32 26.74
CA SER A 364 12.53 16.37 28.21
C SER A 364 13.87 15.77 28.63
N ALA A 365 14.56 16.47 29.55
CA ALA A 365 15.78 15.98 30.20
C ALA A 365 15.50 14.91 31.26
N GLU A 366 14.30 14.89 31.82
CA GLU A 366 13.93 14.05 32.97
C GLU A 366 13.37 12.68 32.57
N ALA A 367 12.99 12.52 31.30
CA ALA A 367 12.51 11.24 30.82
C ALA A 367 13.61 10.16 30.89
N PRO A 368 13.29 8.90 31.24
CA PRO A 368 14.25 7.81 31.18
C PRO A 368 14.77 7.60 29.74
N ARG A 369 15.96 7.00 29.60
CA ARG A 369 16.48 6.61 28.28
C ARG A 369 15.48 5.63 27.63
N PRO A 370 15.01 5.90 26.39
CA PRO A 370 14.13 4.97 25.71
C PRO A 370 14.80 3.59 25.56
N ALA A 371 14.03 2.54 25.84
CA ALA A 371 14.50 1.16 25.68
C ALA A 371 14.82 0.83 24.21
N GLY A 372 15.81 -0.04 24.02
CA GLY A 372 16.22 -0.55 22.70
C GLY A 372 17.01 0.44 21.83
N LEU A 373 17.44 1.59 22.37
CA LEU A 373 18.41 2.44 21.68
C LEU A 373 19.82 1.82 21.76
N PRO A 374 20.65 1.94 20.70
CA PRO A 374 22.00 1.40 20.73
C PRO A 374 22.85 2.10 21.80
N PRO A 375 23.78 1.40 22.47
CA PRO A 375 24.53 1.92 23.62
C PRO A 375 25.36 3.17 23.29
N GLY A 376 25.93 3.25 22.09
CA GLY A 376 26.76 4.37 21.64
C GLY A 376 26.01 5.66 21.27
N LEU A 377 24.67 5.63 21.21
CA LEU A 377 23.89 6.83 20.90
C LEU A 377 23.89 7.80 22.09
N ARG A 378 24.31 9.05 21.85
CA ARG A 378 24.32 10.14 22.83
C ARG A 378 23.01 10.91 22.77
N LEU A 379 22.33 11.04 23.92
CA LEU A 379 21.07 11.75 24.02
C LEU A 379 21.27 13.23 24.31
N GLN A 380 20.53 14.07 23.60
CA GLN A 380 20.59 15.52 23.69
C GLN A 380 19.24 16.04 24.19
N PRO A 381 19.14 16.46 25.46
CA PRO A 381 17.88 16.87 26.05
C PRO A 381 17.58 18.36 25.86
N GLY A 382 16.30 18.66 25.63
CA GLY A 382 15.78 20.02 25.63
C GLY A 382 16.33 20.90 24.50
N GLU A 383 16.02 22.18 24.57
CA GLU A 383 16.36 23.15 23.52
C GLU A 383 17.86 23.46 23.46
N ALA A 384 18.53 23.53 24.60
CA ALA A 384 19.98 23.73 24.66
C ALA A 384 20.74 22.55 24.04
N GLY A 385 20.32 21.32 24.36
CA GLY A 385 20.88 20.10 23.75
C GLY A 385 20.61 20.03 22.25
N LEU A 386 19.41 20.43 21.80
CA LEU A 386 19.09 20.53 20.37
C LEU A 386 20.07 21.46 19.64
N ARG A 387 20.25 22.68 20.16
CA ARG A 387 21.15 23.68 19.55
C ARG A 387 22.58 23.17 19.44
N ALA A 388 23.09 22.55 20.50
CA ALA A 388 24.42 21.94 20.50
C ALA A 388 24.53 20.81 19.46
N ALA A 389 23.51 19.97 19.37
CA ALA A 389 23.47 18.85 18.42
C ALA A 389 23.40 19.32 16.96
N LEU A 390 22.58 20.33 16.65
CA LEU A 390 22.48 20.93 15.31
C LEU A 390 23.82 21.54 14.87
N ALA A 391 24.54 22.17 15.79
CA ALA A 391 25.86 22.74 15.53
C ALA A 391 26.97 21.68 15.32
N GLU A 392 26.76 20.43 15.74
CA GLU A 392 27.72 19.33 15.58
C GLU A 392 27.41 18.47 14.34
N ALA A 393 26.13 18.21 14.06
CA ALA A 393 25.69 17.15 13.17
C ALA A 393 25.90 17.42 11.66
N ASP A 394 26.63 16.52 10.97
CA ASP A 394 26.81 16.53 9.52
C ASP A 394 25.49 16.36 8.76
N LEU A 395 24.62 15.53 9.35
CA LEU A 395 23.35 15.06 8.82
C LEU A 395 22.30 15.20 9.91
N VAL A 396 21.22 15.90 9.62
CA VAL A 396 20.06 16.01 10.52
C VAL A 396 18.92 15.23 9.90
N LEU A 397 18.44 14.21 10.61
CA LEU A 397 17.40 13.31 10.16
C LEU A 397 16.14 13.52 11.03
N ASN A 398 15.06 13.95 10.39
CA ASN A 398 13.81 14.23 11.06
C ASN A 398 12.78 13.10 10.92
N LEU A 399 12.31 12.62 12.08
CA LEU A 399 11.25 11.62 12.31
C LEU A 399 10.30 12.08 13.43
N LEU A 400 10.26 13.37 13.74
CA LEU A 400 9.34 13.91 14.75
C LEU A 400 7.89 13.78 14.30
N PRO A 401 6.92 13.51 15.20
CA PRO A 401 5.52 13.63 14.87
C PRO A 401 5.15 15.10 14.60
N LEU A 402 4.15 15.34 13.76
CA LEU A 402 3.56 16.67 13.60
C LEU A 402 2.61 16.96 14.77
N THR A 403 2.90 18.04 15.48
CA THR A 403 2.16 18.56 16.63
C THR A 403 2.23 20.09 16.56
N PRO A 404 1.42 20.84 17.33
CA PRO A 404 1.57 22.30 17.41
C PRO A 404 3.00 22.75 17.77
N ALA A 405 3.73 21.95 18.56
CA ALA A 405 5.11 22.26 18.97
C ALA A 405 6.18 21.92 17.92
N THR A 406 5.82 21.19 16.86
CA THR A 406 6.75 20.77 15.78
C THR A 406 6.34 21.27 14.41
N GLN A 407 5.22 21.99 14.30
CA GLN A 407 4.87 22.73 13.11
C GLN A 407 5.88 23.86 12.88
N GLY A 408 6.38 24.01 11.66
CA GLY A 408 7.43 24.96 11.33
C GLY A 408 8.74 24.75 12.10
N PHE A 409 9.01 23.52 12.60
CA PHE A 409 10.20 23.20 13.38
C PHE A 409 11.51 23.61 12.66
N PHE A 410 11.56 23.46 11.33
CA PHE A 410 12.63 23.93 10.48
C PHE A 410 12.28 25.26 9.81
N ASP A 411 12.37 26.33 10.60
CA ASP A 411 12.37 27.72 10.14
C ASP A 411 13.80 28.23 9.87
N ALA A 412 13.92 29.46 9.38
CA ALA A 412 15.20 30.12 9.12
C ALA A 412 16.14 30.09 10.34
N ALA A 413 15.60 30.31 11.54
CA ALA A 413 16.39 30.33 12.77
C ALA A 413 16.96 28.94 13.12
N ARG A 414 16.18 27.87 12.92
CA ARG A 414 16.61 26.48 13.14
C ARG A 414 17.66 26.06 12.13
N LEU A 415 17.43 26.35 10.85
CA LEU A 415 18.34 26.03 9.76
C LEU A 415 19.67 26.78 9.92
N ALA A 416 19.62 28.01 10.44
CA ALA A 416 20.81 28.78 10.81
C ALA A 416 21.57 28.20 12.01
N GLN A 417 20.99 27.31 12.83
CA GLN A 417 21.73 26.62 13.91
C GLN A 417 22.46 25.36 13.42
N MET A 418 22.01 24.75 12.33
CA MET A 418 22.67 23.57 11.73
C MET A 418 24.05 23.94 11.22
N ARG A 419 25.09 23.16 11.52
CA ARG A 419 26.46 23.50 11.06
C ARG A 419 26.56 23.84 9.56
N PRO A 420 27.51 24.73 9.18
CA PRO A 420 27.72 25.05 7.77
C PRO A 420 28.01 23.79 6.95
N GLY A 421 27.34 23.66 5.82
CA GLY A 421 27.46 22.49 4.95
C GLY A 421 26.79 21.23 5.48
N ALA A 422 25.94 21.30 6.52
CA ALA A 422 25.07 20.18 6.91
C ALA A 422 24.10 19.79 5.78
N ALA A 423 23.50 18.61 5.88
CA ALA A 423 22.39 18.20 5.05
C ALA A 423 21.19 17.79 5.88
N LEU A 424 19.99 18.02 5.35
CA LEU A 424 18.71 17.68 5.96
C LEU A 424 18.13 16.42 5.31
N ILE A 425 17.66 15.47 6.12
CA ILE A 425 16.90 14.29 5.70
C ILE A 425 15.54 14.39 6.38
N HIS A 426 14.48 14.68 5.63
CA HIS A 426 13.14 14.96 6.16
C HIS A 426 12.16 13.87 5.73
N LEU A 427 11.91 12.91 6.64
CA LEU A 427 11.08 11.72 6.41
C LEU A 427 9.85 11.68 7.35
N ALA A 428 9.42 12.86 7.80
CA ALA A 428 8.42 13.02 8.85
C ALA A 428 7.11 13.61 8.34
N ARG A 429 6.90 14.93 8.47
CA ARG A 429 5.72 15.63 7.94
C ARG A 429 6.10 16.97 7.30
N GLY A 430 5.53 17.28 6.15
CA GLY A 430 5.85 18.50 5.40
C GLY A 430 5.65 19.81 6.18
N ALA A 431 4.57 19.91 6.96
CA ALA A 431 4.26 21.10 7.77
C ALA A 431 5.28 21.43 8.88
N GLN A 432 6.26 20.56 9.12
CA GLN A 432 7.38 20.84 10.03
C GLN A 432 8.49 21.65 9.38
N LEU A 433 8.43 21.86 8.05
CA LEU A 433 9.44 22.54 7.26
C LEU A 433 8.87 23.82 6.66
N VAL A 434 9.53 24.95 6.91
CA VAL A 434 9.24 26.20 6.20
C VAL A 434 10.00 26.18 4.88
N GLU A 435 9.32 25.79 3.81
CA GLU A 435 9.95 25.51 2.50
C GLU A 435 10.76 26.70 1.92
N PRO A 436 10.29 27.97 2.00
CA PRO A 436 11.08 29.12 1.57
C PRO A 436 12.40 29.28 2.34
N ASP A 437 12.40 29.00 3.63
CA ASP A 437 13.59 29.12 4.48
C ASP A 437 14.62 28.04 4.14
N LEU A 438 14.15 26.82 3.80
CA LEU A 438 15.02 25.76 3.32
C LEU A 438 15.67 26.13 1.99
N LEU A 439 14.91 26.67 1.04
CA LEU A 439 15.45 27.12 -0.25
C LEU A 439 16.55 28.17 -0.03
N ALA A 440 16.27 29.19 0.78
CA ALA A 440 17.27 30.21 1.12
C ALA A 440 18.53 29.62 1.78
N ALA A 441 18.36 28.66 2.70
CA ALA A 441 19.49 27.96 3.33
C ALA A 441 20.31 27.13 2.32
N LEU A 442 19.68 26.53 1.32
CA LEU A 442 20.36 25.78 0.27
C LEU A 442 21.08 26.71 -0.73
N ASP A 443 20.44 27.81 -1.12
CA ASP A 443 20.97 28.80 -2.07
C ASP A 443 22.21 29.51 -1.52
N THR A 444 22.15 29.92 -0.24
CA THR A 444 23.29 30.53 0.46
C THR A 444 24.43 29.55 0.76
N GLY A 445 24.22 28.25 0.54
CA GLY A 445 25.17 27.19 0.87
C GLY A 445 25.26 26.90 2.37
N ARG A 446 24.34 27.43 3.20
CA ARG A 446 24.21 27.05 4.61
C ARG A 446 24.04 25.54 4.73
N LEU A 447 23.15 24.98 3.92
CA LEU A 447 22.96 23.54 3.76
C LEU A 447 23.48 23.09 2.39
N ARG A 448 24.13 21.92 2.37
CA ARG A 448 24.70 21.36 1.13
C ARG A 448 23.70 20.54 0.32
N HIS A 449 22.71 19.93 0.98
CA HIS A 449 21.69 19.11 0.33
C HIS A 449 20.47 18.89 1.25
N ALA A 450 19.31 18.60 0.66
CA ALA A 450 18.12 18.13 1.36
C ALA A 450 17.52 16.90 0.67
N VAL A 451 17.23 15.84 1.42
CA VAL A 451 16.43 14.69 0.97
C VAL A 451 15.06 14.83 1.62
N LEU A 452 14.02 15.00 0.80
CA LEU A 452 12.67 15.33 1.24
C LEU A 452 11.69 14.26 0.74
N ASP A 453 11.00 13.60 1.66
CA ASP A 453 9.95 12.62 1.33
C ASP A 453 8.54 13.18 1.51
N VAL A 454 8.41 14.31 2.21
CA VAL A 454 7.12 14.86 2.65
C VAL A 454 7.08 16.36 2.45
N PHE A 455 5.90 16.90 2.12
CA PHE A 455 5.72 18.27 1.66
C PHE A 455 4.49 18.93 2.30
N ALA A 456 4.47 20.26 2.36
CA ALA A 456 3.32 20.96 2.94
C ALA A 456 2.03 20.68 2.16
N THR A 457 2.15 20.55 0.83
CA THR A 457 1.08 20.13 -0.08
C THR A 457 1.49 18.86 -0.81
N GLU A 458 0.63 17.85 -0.78
CA GLU A 458 0.85 16.55 -1.42
C GLU A 458 -0.37 16.17 -2.28
N PRO A 459 -0.20 15.81 -3.56
CA PRO A 459 1.07 15.74 -4.32
C PRO A 459 1.79 17.08 -4.46
N LEU A 460 3.13 17.06 -4.51
CA LEU A 460 3.94 18.26 -4.66
C LEU A 460 3.61 18.94 -6.01
N PRO A 461 3.22 20.23 -6.04
CA PRO A 461 2.87 20.93 -7.29
C PRO A 461 3.98 20.82 -8.34
N GLY A 462 3.61 20.65 -9.62
CA GLY A 462 4.58 20.39 -10.69
C GLY A 462 5.54 21.54 -11.01
N ASP A 463 5.19 22.75 -10.58
CA ASP A 463 6.00 23.97 -10.69
C ASP A 463 6.81 24.28 -9.42
N HIS A 464 6.70 23.45 -8.38
CA HIS A 464 7.40 23.68 -7.12
C HIS A 464 8.94 23.68 -7.30
N PRO A 465 9.68 24.64 -6.71
CA PRO A 465 11.13 24.79 -6.93
C PRO A 465 11.97 23.57 -6.50
N PHE A 466 11.52 22.80 -5.51
CA PHE A 466 12.20 21.57 -5.08
C PHE A 466 12.43 20.57 -6.21
N TRP A 467 11.55 20.50 -7.22
CA TRP A 467 11.73 19.59 -8.37
C TRP A 467 12.99 19.88 -9.17
N ARG A 468 13.42 21.16 -9.22
CA ARG A 468 14.53 21.62 -10.08
C ARG A 468 15.74 22.06 -9.29
N HIS A 469 15.62 22.20 -7.97
CA HIS A 469 16.72 22.65 -7.13
C HIS A 469 17.84 21.59 -7.12
N PRO A 470 19.09 21.94 -7.51
CA PRO A 470 20.16 20.95 -7.73
C PRO A 470 20.61 20.23 -6.45
N ARG A 471 20.31 20.81 -5.29
CA ARG A 471 20.61 20.28 -3.95
C ARG A 471 19.40 19.70 -3.21
N VAL A 472 18.31 19.40 -3.93
CA VAL A 472 17.14 18.74 -3.36
C VAL A 472 16.90 17.40 -4.05
N THR A 473 16.64 16.38 -3.26
CA THR A 473 16.17 15.08 -3.73
C THR A 473 14.75 14.88 -3.21
N VAL A 474 13.78 14.73 -4.12
CA VAL A 474 12.36 14.51 -3.80
C VAL A 474 12.05 13.02 -3.85
N LEU A 475 11.38 12.53 -2.81
CA LEU A 475 10.70 11.25 -2.76
C LEU A 475 9.19 11.50 -2.57
N PRO A 476 8.29 10.77 -3.24
CA PRO A 476 6.85 11.08 -3.23
C PRO A 476 6.10 10.42 -2.05
N HIS A 477 6.53 10.68 -0.81
CA HIS A 477 5.94 10.10 0.41
C HIS A 477 5.99 8.57 0.45
N VAL A 478 7.18 8.03 0.19
CA VAL A 478 7.45 6.60 0.02
C VAL A 478 8.54 6.07 0.95
N ALA A 479 9.03 6.86 1.90
CA ALA A 479 10.12 6.43 2.78
C ALA A 479 9.80 5.16 3.59
N ALA A 480 8.52 4.97 3.93
CA ALA A 480 8.04 3.78 4.61
C ALA A 480 6.55 3.54 4.31
N LEU A 481 6.28 3.00 3.12
CA LEU A 481 4.92 2.58 2.78
C LEU A 481 4.44 1.49 3.73
N THR A 482 3.14 1.50 4.01
CA THR A 482 2.53 0.45 4.81
C THR A 482 2.31 -0.78 3.93
N ASP A 483 2.79 -1.95 4.35
CA ASP A 483 2.48 -3.21 3.70
C ASP A 483 1.13 -3.74 4.23
N PRO A 484 0.09 -3.88 3.39
CA PRO A 484 -1.22 -4.33 3.82
C PRO A 484 -1.20 -5.69 4.54
N ARG A 485 -0.28 -6.59 4.21
CA ARG A 485 -0.20 -7.95 4.77
C ARG A 485 0.34 -7.96 6.19
N SER A 486 1.33 -7.14 6.51
CA SER A 486 1.83 -7.00 7.89
C SER A 486 0.91 -6.12 8.72
N ALA A 487 0.40 -5.04 8.15
CA ALA A 487 -0.53 -4.14 8.82
C ALA A 487 -1.86 -4.81 9.18
N ALA A 488 -2.41 -5.66 8.29
CA ALA A 488 -3.65 -6.39 8.56
C ALA A 488 -3.54 -7.29 9.80
N ARG A 489 -2.42 -8.01 9.97
CA ARG A 489 -2.15 -8.83 11.16
C ARG A 489 -2.19 -8.02 12.45
N ILE A 490 -1.58 -6.84 12.44
CA ILE A 490 -1.56 -5.92 13.60
C ILE A 490 -2.96 -5.37 13.85
N ALA A 491 -3.67 -4.98 12.80
CA ALA A 491 -5.02 -4.45 12.88
C ALA A 491 -6.01 -5.49 13.43
N ALA A 492 -5.92 -6.74 12.97
CA ALA A 492 -6.72 -7.85 13.45
C ALA A 492 -6.43 -8.20 14.92
N ALA A 493 -5.18 -8.11 15.37
CA ALA A 493 -4.85 -8.29 16.79
C ALA A 493 -5.55 -7.26 17.69
N ASN A 494 -5.73 -6.02 17.21
CA ASN A 494 -6.51 -4.99 17.91
C ASN A 494 -8.03 -5.24 17.82
N ALA A 495 -8.53 -5.84 16.74
CA ALA A 495 -9.92 -6.31 16.67
C ALA A 495 -10.19 -7.42 17.70
N GLN A 496 -9.27 -8.39 17.84
CA GLN A 496 -9.35 -9.43 18.85
C GLN A 496 -9.29 -8.84 20.27
N ALA A 497 -8.37 -7.91 20.53
CA ALA A 497 -8.29 -7.22 21.82
C ALA A 497 -9.61 -6.52 22.17
N LEU A 498 -10.25 -5.86 21.20
CA LEU A 498 -11.54 -5.22 21.38
C LEU A 498 -12.67 -6.23 21.67
N ALA A 499 -12.69 -7.38 20.98
CA ALA A 499 -13.65 -8.45 21.23
C ALA A 499 -13.54 -9.01 22.66
N GLU A 500 -12.32 -9.13 23.17
CA GLU A 500 -12.01 -9.64 24.52
C GLU A 500 -12.08 -8.57 25.62
N GLY A 501 -12.42 -7.32 25.29
CA GLY A 501 -12.46 -6.20 26.25
C GLY A 501 -11.08 -5.77 26.75
N ARG A 502 -9.99 -6.15 26.06
CA ARG A 502 -8.62 -5.72 26.37
C ARG A 502 -8.31 -4.36 25.73
N PRO A 503 -7.38 -3.58 26.33
CA PRO A 503 -6.91 -2.34 25.71
C PRO A 503 -6.24 -2.61 24.35
N LEU A 504 -6.48 -1.72 23.38
CA LEU A 504 -5.76 -1.75 22.10
C LEU A 504 -4.27 -1.52 22.31
N ALA A 505 -3.45 -2.19 21.50
CA ALA A 505 -2.03 -1.86 21.37
C ALA A 505 -1.86 -0.50 20.68
N HIS A 506 -0.81 0.23 21.05
CA HIS A 506 -0.40 1.49 20.42
C HIS A 506 -1.48 2.57 20.36
N ARG A 507 -2.24 2.70 21.46
CA ARG A 507 -3.19 3.80 21.65
C ARG A 507 -2.49 5.15 21.55
N VAL A 508 -3.15 6.07 20.84
CA VAL A 508 -2.76 7.47 20.72
C VAL A 508 -3.14 8.19 22.00
N ASP A 509 -2.19 8.96 22.53
CA ASP A 509 -2.46 9.89 23.62
C ASP A 509 -2.89 11.22 23.01
N ARG A 510 -4.18 11.56 23.13
CA ARG A 510 -4.76 12.75 22.48
C ARG A 510 -4.20 14.06 23.05
N ASP A 511 -3.87 14.09 24.35
CA ASP A 511 -3.29 15.27 25.00
C ASP A 511 -1.87 15.54 24.48
N ARG A 512 -1.16 14.47 24.12
CA ARG A 512 0.18 14.55 23.51
C ARG A 512 0.14 14.74 22.00
N GLY A 513 -0.94 14.30 21.35
CA GLY A 513 -1.17 14.40 19.91
C GLY A 513 -0.52 13.32 19.05
N TYR A 514 -0.03 12.20 19.63
CA TYR A 514 0.65 11.11 18.89
C TYR A 514 0.75 9.78 19.64
#